data_AF-A0A956Y6D7-F1
#
_entry.id   AF-A0A956Y6D7-F1
#
_cell.length_a   1.000
_cell.length_b   1.000
_cell.length_c   1.000
_cell.angle_alpha   90.00
_cell.angle_beta   90.00
_cell.angle_gamma   90.00
#
_symmetry.space_group_name_H-M   'P 1'
#
loop_
_entity.id
_entity.type
_entity.pdbx_description
1 polymer ?
#
loop_
_entity_poly.entity_id
_entity_poly.type
_entity_poly.pdbx_seq_one_letter_code
_entity_poly.pdbx_strand_id
1 'polypeptide(L)'
;MEATATPPSISAVNEYPTEAEFLTWEHDAVRPHTTNKSVIFSPGGSSRWYFLEYGNMQEGYFQPDRFMAYSKAVFKRIVEIASMMMADGVKNVFIIAITPKISERTPEYRQFVADSLRLMADQEAQLLYAEASIRVGFKGRWQEILDAYEIPEVYNAFTDAETATAAGEHNLFWCTQEDPIPAPLTPFVQEYLQTNNRLPNQSELCEAYYGETVTHADIFISNNKPSVTGQVPPLLSVGDLYFTMSPCLYLNQSDWRRVLYDHVFARRVTYRDYRKITEDSVNNLKNYYDNNRGKVIGVGAFHPDTQTWRPTN
;
A
#
# COMPACT_ATOMS: atom_id res chain seq x y z
N MET A 1 -42.19 14.03 -49.83
CA MET A 1 -42.00 14.64 -48.49
C MET A 1 -41.77 13.49 -47.52
N GLU A 2 -40.54 13.00 -47.47
CA GLU A 2 -40.11 12.06 -46.42
C GLU A 2 -39.39 12.89 -45.36
N ALA A 3 -39.95 12.88 -44.15
CA ALA A 3 -39.38 13.54 -42.99
C ALA A 3 -38.11 12.79 -42.57
N THR A 4 -36.96 13.37 -42.87
CA THR A 4 -35.68 12.94 -42.32
C THR A 4 -35.64 13.27 -40.84
N ALA A 5 -35.78 12.24 -40.00
CA ALA A 5 -35.59 12.35 -38.57
C ALA A 5 -34.11 12.65 -38.28
N THR A 6 -33.85 13.85 -37.74
CA THR A 6 -32.55 14.23 -37.19
C THR A 6 -32.20 13.28 -36.05
N PRO A 7 -31.01 12.65 -36.04
CA PRO A 7 -30.61 11.81 -34.91
C PRO A 7 -30.40 12.70 -33.68
N PRO A 8 -30.75 12.22 -32.47
CA PRO A 8 -30.56 12.99 -31.26
C PRO A 8 -29.08 13.27 -31.04
N SER A 9 -28.78 14.54 -30.78
CA SER A 9 -27.51 15.02 -30.23
C SER A 9 -27.26 14.29 -28.92
N ILE A 10 -26.31 13.35 -28.91
CA ILE A 10 -25.80 12.76 -27.67
C ILE A 10 -24.72 13.70 -27.14
N SER A 11 -25.14 14.76 -26.44
CA SER A 11 -24.29 15.35 -25.41
C SER A 11 -24.42 14.49 -24.16
N ALA A 12 -23.63 13.42 -24.05
CA ALA A 12 -23.53 12.68 -22.82
C ALA A 12 -22.79 13.57 -21.79
N VAL A 13 -23.57 14.20 -20.93
CA VAL A 13 -23.13 14.78 -19.66
C VAL A 13 -22.38 13.69 -18.89
N ASN A 14 -21.22 14.03 -18.30
CA ASN A 14 -20.35 13.09 -17.58
C ASN A 14 -21.16 12.14 -16.69
N GLU A 15 -21.11 10.84 -17.00
CA GLU A 15 -21.78 9.77 -16.23
C GLU A 15 -21.05 9.46 -14.90
N TYR A 16 -19.94 10.17 -14.65
CA TYR A 16 -19.07 10.02 -13.49
C TYR A 16 -18.87 11.37 -12.78
N PRO A 17 -18.67 11.39 -11.46
CA PRO A 17 -18.33 12.62 -10.74
C PRO A 17 -17.01 13.19 -11.26
N THR A 18 -16.82 14.49 -11.14
CA THR A 18 -15.50 15.12 -11.26
C THR A 18 -14.64 14.77 -10.04
N GLU A 19 -13.32 14.90 -10.17
CA GLU A 19 -12.39 14.72 -9.03
C GLU A 19 -12.80 15.65 -7.86
N ALA A 20 -13.12 16.91 -8.15
CA ALA A 20 -13.51 17.88 -7.14
C ALA A 20 -14.78 17.47 -6.37
N GLU A 21 -15.79 16.92 -7.06
CA GLU A 21 -17.00 16.40 -6.41
C GLU A 21 -16.71 15.15 -5.58
N PHE A 22 -15.90 14.22 -6.11
CA PHE A 22 -15.54 13.00 -5.39
C PHE A 22 -14.77 13.28 -4.10
N LEU A 23 -13.89 14.29 -4.10
CA LEU A 23 -13.13 14.69 -2.91
C LEU A 23 -14.03 15.15 -1.75
N THR A 24 -15.23 15.67 -2.02
CA THR A 24 -16.18 16.14 -0.99
C THR A 24 -17.12 15.06 -0.49
N TRP A 25 -17.03 13.82 -0.97
CA TRP A 25 -17.94 12.75 -0.55
C TRP A 25 -17.71 12.33 0.90
N GLU A 26 -18.76 11.90 1.60
CA GLU A 26 -18.58 11.21 2.88
C GLU A 26 -18.12 9.77 2.65
N HIS A 27 -17.48 9.15 3.65
CA HIS A 27 -16.99 7.76 3.55
C HIS A 27 -18.07 6.78 3.04
N ASP A 28 -19.31 6.91 3.52
CA ASP A 28 -20.43 6.05 3.09
C ASP A 28 -20.77 6.14 1.61
N ALA A 29 -20.51 7.28 0.97
CA ALA A 29 -20.68 7.44 -0.47
C ALA A 29 -19.48 6.88 -1.26
N VAL A 30 -18.30 6.78 -0.64
CA VAL A 30 -17.09 6.22 -1.26
C VAL A 30 -17.08 4.68 -1.20
N ARG A 31 -17.52 4.09 -0.08
CA ARG A 31 -17.50 2.64 0.20
C ARG A 31 -18.00 1.75 -0.94
N PRO A 32 -19.13 2.04 -1.62
CA PRO A 32 -19.62 1.21 -2.71
C PRO A 32 -18.62 1.03 -3.87
N HIS A 33 -17.68 1.96 -4.02
CA HIS A 33 -16.67 1.95 -5.08
C HIS A 33 -15.39 1.22 -4.69
N THR A 34 -15.21 0.89 -3.41
CA THR A 34 -13.99 0.28 -2.87
C THR A 34 -14.23 -1.08 -2.22
N THR A 35 -15.46 -1.57 -2.21
CA THR A 35 -15.80 -2.88 -1.64
C THR A 35 -14.84 -3.95 -2.15
N ASN A 36 -14.22 -4.68 -1.22
CA ASN A 36 -13.24 -5.74 -1.47
C ASN A 36 -11.95 -5.30 -2.17
N LYS A 37 -11.68 -3.99 -2.27
CA LYS A 37 -10.40 -3.49 -2.79
C LYS A 37 -9.26 -3.79 -1.84
N SER A 38 -8.10 -4.03 -2.42
CA SER A 38 -6.87 -4.33 -1.71
C SER A 38 -5.77 -3.35 -2.09
N VAL A 39 -5.05 -2.82 -1.10
CA VAL A 39 -4.02 -1.80 -1.29
C VAL A 39 -2.70 -2.31 -0.73
N ILE A 40 -1.62 -2.21 -1.51
CA ILE A 40 -0.26 -2.30 -0.97
C ILE A 40 0.23 -0.89 -0.68
N PHE A 41 0.52 -0.60 0.57
CA PHE A 41 1.13 0.64 1.01
C PHE A 41 2.56 0.34 1.44
N SER A 42 3.55 0.77 0.66
CA SER A 42 4.96 0.65 0.99
C SER A 42 5.47 1.98 1.52
N PRO A 43 5.53 2.17 2.85
CA PRO A 43 5.84 3.48 3.44
C PRO A 43 7.34 3.80 3.31
N GLY A 44 7.70 4.48 2.23
CA GLY A 44 9.07 4.94 2.02
C GLY A 44 9.33 6.35 2.57
N GLY A 45 10.55 6.59 3.05
CA GLY A 45 11.00 7.91 3.50
C GLY A 45 10.58 8.31 4.91
N SER A 46 10.24 7.35 5.78
CA SER A 46 9.83 7.57 7.17
C SER A 46 10.83 8.38 7.98
N SER A 47 12.14 8.11 7.86
CA SER A 47 13.20 8.89 8.53
C SER A 47 13.17 10.37 8.10
N ARG A 48 13.01 10.63 6.80
CA ARG A 48 12.93 12.01 6.26
C ARG A 48 11.69 12.73 6.79
N TRP A 49 10.54 12.06 6.78
CA TRP A 49 9.31 12.60 7.37
C TRP A 49 9.50 12.95 8.83
N TYR A 50 10.01 12.02 9.63
CA TYR A 50 10.15 12.23 11.07
C TYR A 50 11.07 13.41 11.40
N PHE A 51 12.23 13.53 10.74
CA PHE A 51 13.13 14.64 11.03
C PHE A 51 12.62 15.99 10.55
N LEU A 52 11.81 16.04 9.50
CA LEU A 52 11.23 17.31 9.04
C LEU A 52 10.11 17.80 9.96
N GLU A 53 9.37 16.87 10.57
CA GLU A 53 8.19 17.19 11.39
C GLU A 53 8.47 17.28 12.90
N TYR A 54 9.39 16.44 13.41
CA TYR A 54 9.55 16.24 14.86
C TYR A 54 10.99 16.33 15.37
N GLY A 55 11.98 16.35 14.47
CA GLY A 55 13.37 16.05 14.84
C GLY A 55 14.41 17.01 14.28
N ASN A 56 15.67 16.59 14.41
CA ASN A 56 16.83 17.25 13.83
C ASN A 56 17.66 16.22 13.05
N MET A 57 17.73 16.38 11.72
CA MET A 57 18.51 15.47 10.86
C MET A 57 19.98 15.37 11.25
N GLN A 58 20.57 16.42 11.82
CA GLN A 58 21.98 16.44 12.20
C GLN A 58 22.29 15.57 13.42
N GLU A 59 21.29 15.32 14.26
CA GLU A 59 21.47 14.54 15.49
C GLU A 59 21.13 13.06 15.29
N GLY A 60 20.38 12.72 14.23
CA GLY A 60 19.91 11.37 14.00
C GLY A 60 18.93 10.87 15.07
N TYR A 61 18.63 9.56 15.04
CA TYR A 61 17.77 8.90 16.03
C TYR A 61 18.40 7.65 16.64
N PHE A 62 19.70 7.42 16.49
CA PHE A 62 20.35 6.18 16.96
C PHE A 62 20.36 5.99 18.48
N GLN A 63 19.95 7.00 19.25
CA GLN A 63 19.74 6.89 20.69
C GLN A 63 18.41 6.19 21.01
N PRO A 64 18.36 5.30 22.03
CA PRO A 64 17.18 4.49 22.31
C PRO A 64 15.85 5.27 22.40
N ASP A 65 15.79 6.31 23.22
CA ASP A 65 14.56 7.10 23.41
C ASP A 65 14.09 7.78 22.12
N ARG A 66 15.04 8.23 21.29
CA ARG A 66 14.73 8.96 20.05
C ARG A 66 14.20 8.04 18.97
N PHE A 67 14.78 6.86 18.83
CA PHE A 67 14.24 5.91 17.86
C PHE A 67 12.97 5.24 18.37
N MET A 68 12.78 5.09 19.68
CA MET A 68 11.48 4.70 20.21
C MET A 68 10.41 5.74 19.85
N ALA A 69 10.70 7.04 20.03
CA ALA A 69 9.81 8.13 19.64
C ALA A 69 9.53 8.13 18.12
N TYR A 70 10.57 7.93 17.30
CA TYR A 70 10.44 7.74 15.84
C TYR A 70 9.55 6.55 15.48
N SER A 71 9.81 5.38 16.05
CA SER A 71 9.06 4.14 15.77
C SER A 71 7.60 4.29 16.17
N LYS A 72 7.31 4.90 17.33
CA LYS A 72 5.95 5.20 17.77
C LYS A 72 5.24 6.16 16.81
N ALA A 73 5.90 7.24 16.40
CA ALA A 73 5.33 8.21 15.47
C ALA A 73 5.04 7.58 14.09
N VAL A 74 5.98 6.79 13.56
CA VAL A 74 5.83 6.13 12.26
C VAL A 74 4.74 5.05 12.31
N PHE A 75 4.76 4.19 13.33
CA PHE A 75 3.75 3.16 13.51
C PHE A 75 2.35 3.76 13.55
N LYS A 76 2.14 4.73 14.45
CA LYS A 76 0.85 5.41 14.60
C LYS A 76 0.39 6.00 13.27
N ARG A 77 1.29 6.68 12.56
CA ARG A 77 0.95 7.31 11.28
C ARG A 77 0.59 6.30 10.19
N ILE A 78 1.25 5.14 10.13
CA ILE A 78 0.90 4.08 9.18
C ILE A 78 -0.49 3.53 9.48
N VAL A 79 -0.81 3.27 10.75
CA VAL A 79 -2.14 2.78 11.15
C VAL A 79 -3.20 3.82 10.82
N GLU A 80 -2.99 5.10 11.12
CA GLU A 80 -3.91 6.18 10.73
C GLU A 80 -4.19 6.21 9.22
N ILE A 81 -3.16 6.04 8.39
CA ILE A 81 -3.30 6.00 6.92
C ILE A 81 -4.09 4.76 6.48
N ALA A 82 -3.82 3.59 7.08
CA ALA A 82 -4.57 2.38 6.78
C ALA A 82 -6.05 2.51 7.21
N SER A 83 -6.31 2.99 8.43
CA SER A 83 -7.65 3.25 8.95
C SER A 83 -8.43 4.21 8.05
N MET A 84 -7.78 5.24 7.52
CA MET A 84 -8.36 6.19 6.57
C MET A 84 -8.80 5.50 5.26
N MET A 85 -7.95 4.63 4.69
CA MET A 85 -8.30 3.84 3.51
C MET A 85 -9.46 2.87 3.79
N MET A 86 -9.46 2.26 4.97
CA MET A 86 -10.50 1.31 5.41
C MET A 86 -11.82 2.00 5.71
N ALA A 87 -11.80 3.22 6.23
CA ALA A 87 -12.99 4.05 6.42
C ALA A 87 -13.70 4.32 5.09
N ASP A 88 -12.95 4.55 4.01
CA ASP A 88 -13.46 4.63 2.64
C ASP A 88 -13.88 3.28 2.06
N GLY A 89 -13.65 2.14 2.75
CA GLY A 89 -14.16 0.81 2.41
C GLY A 89 -13.14 -0.19 1.85
N VAL A 90 -11.84 0.12 1.88
CA VAL A 90 -10.78 -0.83 1.49
C VAL A 90 -10.79 -2.04 2.43
N LYS A 91 -10.80 -3.26 1.88
CA LYS A 91 -10.87 -4.49 2.68
C LYS A 91 -9.50 -4.93 3.19
N ASN A 92 -8.47 -4.87 2.36
CA ASN A 92 -7.13 -5.33 2.72
C ASN A 92 -6.10 -4.22 2.50
N VAL A 93 -5.27 -3.96 3.50
CA VAL A 93 -4.09 -3.11 3.37
C VAL A 93 -2.85 -3.93 3.72
N PHE A 94 -1.89 -4.00 2.80
CA PHE A 94 -0.62 -4.67 2.99
C PHE A 94 0.47 -3.64 3.22
N ILE A 95 1.14 -3.70 4.36
CA ILE A 95 2.28 -2.86 4.69
C ILE A 95 3.55 -3.67 4.54
N ILE A 96 4.46 -3.21 3.70
CA ILE A 96 5.81 -3.77 3.67
C ILE A 96 6.59 -3.15 4.83
N ALA A 97 6.67 -3.88 5.93
CA ALA A 97 7.42 -3.48 7.11
C ALA A 97 8.92 -3.47 6.79
N ILE A 98 9.56 -2.33 7.05
CA ILE A 98 11.01 -2.23 6.95
C ILE A 98 11.59 -2.77 8.24
N THR A 99 12.25 -3.92 8.15
CA THR A 99 13.07 -4.40 9.26
C THR A 99 14.40 -3.63 9.27
N PRO A 100 14.95 -3.30 10.46
CA PRO A 100 16.26 -2.66 10.51
C PRO A 100 17.30 -3.48 9.73
N LYS A 101 18.32 -2.83 9.17
CA LYS A 101 19.48 -3.54 8.59
C LYS A 101 20.58 -3.51 9.64
N ILE A 102 20.98 -4.67 10.16
CA ILE A 102 21.91 -4.75 11.29
C ILE A 102 23.35 -4.85 10.79
N SER A 103 24.22 -3.97 11.33
CA SER A 103 25.67 -4.20 11.39
C SER A 103 26.17 -4.43 12.83
N GLU A 104 25.45 -3.96 13.86
CA GLU A 104 25.85 -4.07 15.28
C GLU A 104 24.81 -4.83 16.12
N ARG A 105 25.27 -5.77 16.96
CA ARG A 105 24.43 -6.74 17.70
C ARG A 105 24.59 -6.66 19.22
N THR A 106 24.80 -5.47 19.77
CA THR A 106 24.91 -5.33 21.23
C THR A 106 23.58 -5.72 21.92
N PRO A 107 23.61 -6.25 23.15
CA PRO A 107 22.39 -6.60 23.90
C PRO A 107 21.39 -5.44 24.01
N GLU A 108 21.89 -4.22 24.23
CA GLU A 108 21.07 -3.00 24.36
C GLU A 108 20.36 -2.67 23.03
N TYR A 109 21.06 -2.84 21.90
CA TYR A 109 20.47 -2.63 20.59
C TYR A 109 19.40 -3.69 20.26
N ARG A 110 19.62 -4.95 20.66
CA ARG A 110 18.61 -6.01 20.49
C ARG A 110 17.33 -5.71 21.26
N GLN A 111 17.45 -5.35 22.52
CA GLN A 111 16.30 -4.99 23.37
C GLN A 111 15.51 -3.83 22.75
N PHE A 112 16.22 -2.82 22.28
CA PHE A 112 15.62 -1.67 21.62
C PHE A 112 14.88 -2.03 20.32
N VAL A 113 15.44 -2.91 19.48
CA VAL A 113 14.73 -3.40 18.29
C VAL A 113 13.49 -4.18 18.70
N ALA A 114 13.60 -5.04 19.71
CA ALA A 114 12.46 -5.79 20.24
C ALA A 114 11.34 -4.86 20.68
N ASP A 115 11.67 -3.84 21.48
CA ASP A 115 10.67 -2.88 21.97
C ASP A 115 10.03 -2.11 20.81
N SER A 116 10.81 -1.72 19.80
CA SER A 116 10.26 -1.02 18.63
C SER A 116 9.32 -1.89 17.79
N LEU A 117 9.59 -3.19 17.69
CA LEU A 117 8.75 -4.12 16.95
C LEU A 117 7.49 -4.48 17.76
N ARG A 118 7.60 -4.59 19.09
CA ARG A 118 6.45 -4.80 20.00
C ARG A 118 5.40 -3.71 19.88
N LEU A 119 5.78 -2.47 19.52
CA LEU A 119 4.83 -1.38 19.27
C LEU A 119 3.77 -1.75 18.23
N MET A 120 4.02 -2.69 17.31
CA MET A 120 3.01 -3.10 16.31
C MET A 120 1.92 -4.00 16.89
N ALA A 121 2.10 -4.51 18.11
CA ALA A 121 1.27 -5.56 18.68
C ALA A 121 0.92 -5.35 20.18
N ASP A 122 1.46 -4.30 20.80
CA ASP A 122 1.15 -3.98 22.19
C ASP A 122 -0.31 -3.54 22.39
N GLN A 123 -0.67 -3.24 23.63
CA GLN A 123 -2.03 -2.85 23.98
C GLN A 123 -2.45 -1.52 23.32
N GLU A 124 -1.53 -0.57 23.12
CA GLU A 124 -1.87 0.69 22.43
C GLU A 124 -2.18 0.42 20.95
N ALA A 125 -1.40 -0.44 20.29
CA ALA A 125 -1.67 -0.88 18.92
C ALA A 125 -3.03 -1.57 18.80
N GLN A 126 -3.34 -2.48 19.72
CA GLN A 126 -4.61 -3.20 19.72
C GLN A 126 -5.82 -2.26 19.89
N LEU A 127 -5.69 -1.19 20.68
CA LEU A 127 -6.73 -0.16 20.79
C LEU A 127 -6.93 0.59 19.47
N LEU A 128 -5.85 0.97 18.78
CA LEU A 128 -5.94 1.61 17.46
C LEU A 128 -6.57 0.69 16.42
N TYR A 129 -6.23 -0.60 16.45
CA TYR A 129 -6.83 -1.59 15.55
C TYR A 129 -8.33 -1.75 15.83
N ALA A 130 -8.73 -1.86 17.11
CA ALA A 130 -10.12 -1.99 17.50
C ALA A 130 -10.96 -0.77 17.11
N GLU A 131 -10.43 0.45 17.29
CA GLU A 131 -11.13 1.71 16.92
C GLU A 131 -11.45 1.75 15.42
N ALA A 132 -10.59 1.17 14.58
CA ALA A 132 -10.77 1.13 13.12
C ALA A 132 -11.32 -0.22 12.60
N SER A 133 -11.81 -1.10 13.49
CA SER A 133 -12.29 -2.45 13.14
C SER A 133 -11.27 -3.25 12.30
N ILE A 134 -9.99 -3.19 12.67
CA ILE A 134 -8.89 -3.84 11.96
C ILE A 134 -8.59 -5.20 12.61
N ARG A 135 -8.51 -6.23 11.77
CA ARG A 135 -7.85 -7.51 12.01
C ARG A 135 -6.41 -7.42 11.52
N VAL A 136 -5.45 -7.58 12.42
CA VAL A 136 -4.03 -7.54 12.05
C VAL A 136 -3.54 -8.93 11.66
N GLY A 137 -2.58 -9.00 10.74
CA GLY A 137 -1.84 -10.22 10.40
C GLY A 137 -0.36 -9.93 10.18
N PHE A 138 0.52 -10.73 10.78
CA PHE A 138 1.97 -10.63 10.62
C PHE A 138 2.44 -11.68 9.63
N LYS A 139 2.59 -11.26 8.38
CA LYS A 139 2.89 -12.16 7.26
C LYS A 139 4.35 -12.07 6.86
N GLY A 140 4.93 -13.22 6.59
CA GLY A 140 6.28 -13.32 6.09
C GLY A 140 7.24 -14.04 7.03
N ARG A 141 8.54 -13.74 6.89
CA ARG A 141 9.64 -14.36 7.62
C ARG A 141 9.84 -13.77 9.02
N TRP A 142 8.77 -13.31 9.67
CA TRP A 142 8.87 -12.65 10.97
C TRP A 142 9.59 -13.51 12.00
N GLN A 143 9.26 -14.80 12.09
CA GLN A 143 9.93 -15.71 13.02
C GLN A 143 11.43 -15.82 12.73
N GLU A 144 11.82 -16.09 11.48
CA GLU A 144 13.24 -16.19 11.09
C GLU A 144 14.01 -14.88 11.32
N ILE A 145 13.36 -13.75 11.06
CA ILE A 145 13.92 -12.43 11.32
C ILE A 145 14.16 -12.26 12.82
N LEU A 146 13.13 -12.46 13.65
CA LEU A 146 13.23 -12.30 15.11
C LEU A 146 14.25 -13.26 15.73
N ASP A 147 14.35 -14.50 15.23
CA ASP A 147 15.39 -15.46 15.60
C ASP A 147 16.79 -14.91 15.27
N ALA A 148 16.98 -14.35 14.06
CA ALA A 148 18.25 -13.77 13.65
C ALA A 148 18.64 -12.51 14.45
N TYR A 149 17.65 -11.81 15.00
CA TYR A 149 17.83 -10.71 15.96
C TYR A 149 18.01 -11.18 17.41
N GLU A 150 17.88 -12.48 17.69
CA GLU A 150 17.92 -13.08 19.04
C GLU A 150 16.83 -12.51 19.97
N ILE A 151 15.64 -12.25 19.43
CA ILE A 151 14.46 -11.73 20.14
C ILE A 151 13.16 -12.52 19.79
N PRO A 152 13.20 -13.86 19.78
CA PRO A 152 12.09 -14.70 19.35
C PRO A 152 10.80 -14.46 20.15
N GLU A 153 10.92 -13.98 21.39
CA GLU A 153 9.79 -13.73 22.27
C GLU A 153 8.86 -12.62 21.78
N VAL A 154 9.31 -11.75 20.87
CA VAL A 154 8.46 -10.74 20.23
C VAL A 154 7.37 -11.38 19.36
N TYR A 155 7.62 -12.58 18.83
CA TYR A 155 6.66 -13.27 17.97
C TYR A 155 5.36 -13.61 18.72
N ASN A 156 5.44 -13.88 20.02
CA ASN A 156 4.24 -14.13 20.84
C ASN A 156 3.33 -12.90 20.91
N ALA A 157 3.91 -11.69 20.98
CA ALA A 157 3.11 -10.46 20.95
C ALA A 157 2.34 -10.35 19.62
N PHE A 158 2.96 -10.73 18.50
CA PHE A 158 2.30 -10.74 17.19
C PHE A 158 1.12 -11.71 17.18
N THR A 159 1.30 -12.94 17.65
CA THR A 159 0.22 -13.93 17.71
C THR A 159 -0.92 -13.51 18.65
N ASP A 160 -0.59 -12.86 19.77
CA ASP A 160 -1.58 -12.33 20.71
C ASP A 160 -2.40 -11.21 20.07
N ALA A 161 -1.76 -10.29 19.32
CA ALA A 161 -2.44 -9.23 18.59
C ALA A 161 -3.34 -9.75 17.45
N GLU A 162 -2.89 -10.76 16.70
CA GLU A 162 -3.73 -11.42 15.68
C GLU A 162 -4.99 -12.03 16.30
N THR A 163 -4.83 -12.67 17.47
CA THR A 163 -5.96 -13.27 18.20
C THR A 163 -6.91 -12.20 18.74
N ALA A 164 -6.37 -11.16 19.37
CA ALA A 164 -7.15 -10.08 19.97
C ALA A 164 -7.97 -9.29 18.94
N THR A 165 -7.48 -9.21 17.70
CA THR A 165 -8.10 -8.44 16.62
C THR A 165 -8.87 -9.31 15.62
N ALA A 166 -9.03 -10.61 15.86
CA ALA A 166 -9.62 -11.56 14.91
C ALA A 166 -11.04 -11.20 14.44
N ALA A 167 -11.80 -10.43 15.23
CA ALA A 167 -13.15 -9.99 14.91
C ALA A 167 -13.21 -8.72 14.03
N GLY A 168 -12.07 -8.15 13.63
CA GLY A 168 -12.01 -6.97 12.78
C GLY A 168 -12.61 -7.20 11.38
N GLU A 169 -13.20 -6.15 10.82
CA GLU A 169 -13.85 -6.16 9.51
C GLU A 169 -12.87 -5.93 8.36
N HIS A 170 -11.76 -5.23 8.61
CA HIS A 170 -10.72 -4.93 7.62
C HIS A 170 -9.42 -5.64 7.97
N ASN A 171 -8.62 -6.02 6.98
CA ASN A 171 -7.35 -6.70 7.21
C ASN A 171 -6.17 -5.74 7.04
N LEU A 172 -5.31 -5.63 8.04
CA LEU A 172 -4.00 -4.98 7.95
C LEU A 172 -2.90 -6.03 8.06
N PHE A 173 -2.19 -6.27 6.96
CA PHE A 173 -1.09 -7.21 6.93
C PHE A 173 0.25 -6.51 7.04
N TRP A 174 0.98 -6.76 8.13
CA TRP A 174 2.39 -6.39 8.28
C TRP A 174 3.25 -7.45 7.60
N CYS A 175 3.72 -7.16 6.40
CA CYS A 175 4.48 -8.06 5.55
C CYS A 175 5.98 -7.79 5.64
N THR A 176 6.80 -8.84 5.74
CA THR A 176 8.24 -8.74 5.47
C THR A 176 8.49 -8.92 3.97
N GLN A 177 9.69 -8.58 3.51
CA GLN A 177 10.13 -8.96 2.16
C GLN A 177 10.32 -10.48 2.10
N GLU A 178 9.77 -11.10 1.05
CA GLU A 178 9.81 -12.55 0.86
C GLU A 178 10.13 -12.94 -0.57
N ASP A 179 10.49 -14.21 -0.73
CA ASP A 179 10.52 -14.87 -2.03
C ASP A 179 9.09 -14.98 -2.60
N PRO A 180 8.93 -15.04 -3.94
CA PRO A 180 7.61 -15.13 -4.57
C PRO A 180 6.74 -16.31 -4.09
N ILE A 181 7.39 -17.39 -3.64
CA ILE A 181 6.74 -18.55 -3.01
C ILE A 181 7.30 -18.68 -1.58
N PRO A 182 6.51 -18.35 -0.55
CA PRO A 182 6.93 -18.42 0.84
C PRO A 182 7.24 -19.84 1.29
N ALA A 183 8.37 -20.04 1.97
CA ALA A 183 8.73 -21.33 2.55
C ALA A 183 7.64 -21.95 3.44
N PRO A 184 6.88 -21.16 4.26
CA PRO A 184 5.78 -21.68 5.08
C PRO A 184 4.66 -22.40 4.31
N LEU A 185 4.53 -22.18 3.00
CA LEU A 185 3.51 -22.87 2.19
C LEU A 185 3.95 -24.25 1.70
N THR A 186 5.22 -24.62 1.86
CA THR A 186 5.70 -25.93 1.38
C THR A 186 4.94 -27.10 2.02
N PRO A 187 4.78 -27.17 3.36
CA PRO A 187 4.01 -28.24 4.00
C PRO A 187 2.55 -28.26 3.54
N PHE A 188 1.91 -27.09 3.40
CA PHE A 188 0.53 -26.97 2.91
C PHE A 188 0.38 -27.56 1.50
N VAL A 189 1.27 -27.19 0.56
CA VAL A 189 1.21 -27.71 -0.81
C VAL A 189 1.38 -29.23 -0.85
N GLN A 190 2.27 -29.79 -0.03
CA GLN A 190 2.49 -31.24 0.06
C GLN A 190 1.25 -31.97 0.56
N GLU A 191 0.67 -31.51 1.68
CA GLU A 191 -0.55 -32.08 2.24
C GLU A 191 -1.74 -31.95 1.27
N TYR A 192 -1.89 -30.78 0.67
CA TYR A 192 -2.96 -30.50 -0.28
C TYR A 192 -2.91 -31.45 -1.48
N LEU A 193 -1.71 -31.67 -2.04
CA LEU A 193 -1.48 -32.60 -3.15
C LEU A 193 -1.81 -34.04 -2.78
N GLN A 194 -1.41 -34.49 -1.59
CA GLN A 194 -1.68 -35.85 -1.10
C GLN A 194 -3.18 -36.09 -0.92
N THR A 195 -3.89 -35.12 -0.33
CA THR A 195 -5.32 -35.24 0.00
C THR A 195 -6.23 -35.05 -1.22
N ASN A 196 -5.91 -34.13 -2.12
CA ASN A 196 -6.79 -33.73 -3.22
C ASN A 196 -6.35 -34.26 -4.59
N ASN A 197 -5.17 -34.91 -4.67
CA ASN A 197 -4.55 -35.39 -5.91
C ASN A 197 -4.41 -34.29 -6.98
N ARG A 198 -4.22 -33.04 -6.55
CA ARG A 198 -3.93 -31.87 -7.39
C ARG A 198 -3.17 -30.80 -6.61
N LEU A 199 -2.47 -29.91 -7.31
CA LEU A 199 -1.88 -28.74 -6.70
C LEU A 199 -2.96 -27.72 -6.27
N PRO A 200 -2.71 -26.94 -5.20
CA PRO A 200 -3.58 -25.82 -4.86
C PRO A 200 -3.47 -24.71 -5.91
N ASN A 201 -4.58 -24.01 -6.17
CA ASN A 201 -4.60 -22.83 -7.02
C ASN A 201 -4.19 -21.56 -6.23
N GLN A 202 -4.08 -20.42 -6.91
CA GLN A 202 -3.64 -19.17 -6.29
C GLN A 202 -4.56 -18.71 -5.13
N SER A 203 -5.88 -18.89 -5.25
CA SER A 203 -6.83 -18.52 -4.20
C SER A 203 -6.64 -19.37 -2.95
N GLU A 204 -6.43 -20.68 -3.12
CA GLU A 204 -6.19 -21.63 -2.02
C GLU A 204 -4.85 -21.37 -1.32
N LEU A 205 -3.82 -21.00 -2.09
CA LEU A 205 -2.52 -20.58 -1.54
C LEU A 205 -2.65 -19.27 -0.75
N CYS A 206 -3.42 -18.30 -1.25
CA CYS A 206 -3.66 -17.04 -0.55
C CYS A 206 -4.47 -17.27 0.72
N GLU A 207 -5.49 -18.13 0.69
CA GLU A 207 -6.28 -18.47 1.87
C GLU A 207 -5.40 -19.13 2.94
N ALA A 208 -4.53 -20.07 2.55
CA ALA A 208 -3.59 -20.69 3.47
C ALA A 208 -2.56 -19.71 4.07
N TYR A 209 -2.09 -18.74 3.28
CA TYR A 209 -1.05 -17.80 3.72
C TYR A 209 -1.60 -16.57 4.45
N TYR A 210 -2.57 -15.87 3.85
CA TYR A 210 -3.17 -14.66 4.37
C TYR A 210 -4.38 -14.93 5.29
N GLY A 211 -5.02 -16.10 5.19
CA GLY A 211 -6.34 -16.34 5.77
C GLY A 211 -7.48 -15.75 4.94
N GLU A 212 -7.19 -15.35 3.70
CA GLU A 212 -8.08 -14.63 2.78
C GLU A 212 -7.82 -15.06 1.34
N THR A 213 -8.85 -15.09 0.50
CA THR A 213 -8.74 -15.46 -0.93
C THR A 213 -8.24 -14.30 -1.82
N VAL A 214 -7.51 -13.34 -1.24
CA VAL A 214 -6.99 -12.15 -1.91
C VAL A 214 -5.82 -12.51 -2.83
N THR A 215 -6.05 -12.44 -4.14
CA THR A 215 -5.03 -12.78 -5.17
C THR A 215 -4.51 -11.56 -5.94
N HIS A 216 -5.09 -10.38 -5.69
CA HIS A 216 -4.80 -9.15 -6.39
C HIS A 216 -4.84 -7.95 -5.44
N ALA A 217 -3.82 -7.10 -5.51
CA ALA A 217 -3.83 -5.77 -4.92
C ALA A 217 -4.16 -4.76 -6.01
N ASP A 218 -5.32 -4.11 -5.92
CA ASP A 218 -5.83 -3.17 -6.92
C ASP A 218 -4.95 -1.92 -7.07
N ILE A 219 -4.36 -1.46 -5.95
CA ILE A 219 -3.59 -0.22 -5.86
C ILE A 219 -2.28 -0.51 -5.12
N PHE A 220 -1.17 -0.01 -5.67
CA PHE A 220 0.13 0.05 -5.02
C PHE A 220 0.53 1.51 -4.81
N ILE A 221 0.91 1.87 -3.58
CA ILE A 221 1.38 3.20 -3.23
C ILE A 221 2.76 3.10 -2.59
N SER A 222 3.73 3.79 -3.19
CA SER A 222 5.06 4.02 -2.62
C SER A 222 5.49 5.47 -2.87
N ASN A 223 6.77 5.80 -2.68
CA ASN A 223 7.26 7.14 -2.92
C ASN A 223 8.54 7.22 -3.75
N ASN A 224 8.69 8.41 -4.33
CA ASN A 224 9.87 8.95 -4.96
C ASN A 224 10.35 8.12 -6.15
N LYS A 225 11.02 6.99 -5.92
CA LYS A 225 11.63 6.18 -6.97
C LYS A 225 10.65 5.08 -7.43
N PRO A 226 10.12 5.13 -8.66
CA PRO A 226 9.21 4.09 -9.13
C PRO A 226 9.88 2.72 -9.14
N SER A 227 9.47 1.86 -8.21
CA SER A 227 9.90 0.47 -8.11
C SER A 227 8.92 -0.29 -7.23
N VAL A 228 8.61 -1.50 -7.65
CA VAL A 228 7.77 -2.46 -6.89
C VAL A 228 8.59 -3.68 -6.42
N THR A 229 9.85 -3.79 -6.84
CA THR A 229 10.70 -4.95 -6.54
C THR A 229 10.90 -5.09 -5.03
N GLY A 230 10.60 -6.27 -4.50
CA GLY A 230 10.66 -6.58 -3.07
C GLY A 230 9.63 -5.81 -2.23
N GLN A 231 8.65 -5.16 -2.84
CA GLN A 231 7.58 -4.41 -2.15
C GLN A 231 6.19 -4.98 -2.42
N VAL A 232 6.09 -6.11 -3.13
CA VAL A 232 4.83 -6.81 -3.37
C VAL A 232 4.83 -8.07 -2.51
N PRO A 233 3.85 -8.24 -1.60
CA PRO A 233 3.70 -9.48 -0.86
C PRO A 233 3.56 -10.69 -1.80
N PRO A 234 4.00 -11.88 -1.39
CA PRO A 234 3.97 -13.07 -2.22
C PRO A 234 2.54 -13.42 -2.68
N LEU A 235 2.43 -14.17 -3.78
CA LEU A 235 1.16 -14.63 -4.37
C LEU A 235 0.23 -13.53 -4.90
N LEU A 236 0.53 -12.25 -4.70
CA LEU A 236 -0.30 -11.17 -5.19
C LEU A 236 0.14 -10.70 -6.57
N SER A 237 -0.85 -10.51 -7.45
CA SER A 237 -0.68 -9.62 -8.60
C SER A 237 -0.96 -8.17 -8.17
N VAL A 238 -0.41 -7.21 -8.90
CA VAL A 238 -0.54 -5.77 -8.61
C VAL A 238 -1.20 -5.04 -9.76
N GLY A 239 -2.14 -4.15 -9.43
CA GLY A 239 -2.84 -3.25 -10.33
C GLY A 239 -2.13 -1.92 -10.51
N ASP A 240 -2.85 -0.82 -10.25
CA ASP A 240 -2.38 0.53 -10.54
C ASP A 240 -1.26 0.98 -9.60
N LEU A 241 -0.25 1.64 -10.16
CA LEU A 241 0.94 2.06 -9.44
C LEU A 241 0.95 3.58 -9.21
N TYR A 242 1.09 3.99 -7.96
CA TYR A 242 1.17 5.39 -7.55
C TYR A 242 2.44 5.63 -6.73
N PHE A 243 3.18 6.68 -7.11
CA PHE A 243 4.41 7.08 -6.44
C PHE A 243 4.30 8.53 -5.99
N THR A 244 4.21 8.73 -4.68
CA THR A 244 4.15 10.07 -4.09
C THR A 244 5.50 10.77 -4.20
N MET A 245 5.49 12.09 -4.39
CA MET A 245 6.73 12.88 -4.41
C MET A 245 7.38 12.96 -3.02
N SER A 246 6.54 13.21 -2.02
CA SER A 246 6.91 13.32 -0.61
C SER A 246 7.02 11.93 0.05
N PRO A 247 7.60 11.81 1.26
CA PRO A 247 7.40 10.62 2.09
C PRO A 247 5.94 10.17 2.15
N CYS A 248 5.70 8.87 2.05
CA CYS A 248 4.35 8.29 2.08
C CYS A 248 3.55 8.66 3.33
N LEU A 249 4.24 8.97 4.44
CA LEU A 249 3.62 9.33 5.72
C LEU A 249 2.91 10.69 5.71
N TYR A 250 3.14 11.54 4.68
CA TYR A 250 2.35 12.75 4.46
C TYR A 250 0.99 12.50 3.82
N LEU A 251 0.75 11.30 3.27
CA LEU A 251 -0.49 10.97 2.58
C LEU A 251 -1.68 11.19 3.51
N ASN A 252 -2.62 12.02 3.07
CA ASN A 252 -3.84 12.36 3.80
C ASN A 252 -5.08 11.92 3.01
N GLN A 253 -6.27 12.24 3.54
CA GLN A 253 -7.55 11.85 2.96
C GLN A 253 -7.75 12.38 1.53
N SER A 254 -7.30 13.60 1.26
CA SER A 254 -7.38 14.17 -0.08
C SER A 254 -6.46 13.42 -1.03
N ASP A 255 -5.19 13.22 -0.68
CA ASP A 255 -4.23 12.48 -1.53
C ASP A 255 -4.71 11.06 -1.85
N TRP A 256 -5.20 10.34 -0.83
CA TRP A 256 -5.79 9.02 -1.02
C TRP A 256 -6.98 9.06 -1.98
N ARG A 257 -7.92 9.99 -1.80
CA ARG A 257 -9.09 10.06 -2.69
C ARG A 257 -8.76 10.47 -4.11
N ARG A 258 -7.68 11.22 -4.34
CA ARG A 258 -7.18 11.49 -5.71
C ARG A 258 -6.68 10.21 -6.38
N VAL A 259 -5.91 9.40 -5.64
CA VAL A 259 -5.47 8.06 -6.09
C VAL A 259 -6.68 7.18 -6.38
N LEU A 260 -7.65 7.15 -5.47
CA LEU A 260 -8.83 6.33 -5.60
C LEU A 260 -9.72 6.78 -6.77
N TYR A 261 -9.92 8.08 -6.96
CA TYR A 261 -10.66 8.63 -8.09
C TYR A 261 -10.05 8.19 -9.42
N ASP A 262 -8.73 8.27 -9.55
CA ASP A 262 -8.01 7.81 -10.75
C ASP A 262 -8.28 6.32 -11.00
N HIS A 263 -8.14 5.48 -9.97
CA HIS A 263 -8.35 4.03 -10.05
C HIS A 263 -9.79 3.63 -10.43
N VAL A 264 -10.79 4.29 -9.83
CA VAL A 264 -12.20 3.90 -9.96
C VAL A 264 -12.81 4.52 -11.21
N PHE A 265 -12.52 5.79 -11.51
CA PHE A 265 -13.21 6.53 -12.56
C PHE A 265 -12.29 6.84 -13.74
N ALA A 266 -11.17 7.54 -13.53
CA ALA A 266 -10.40 8.10 -14.65
C ALA A 266 -9.76 7.03 -15.54
N ARG A 267 -9.19 5.97 -14.95
CA ARG A 267 -8.55 4.87 -15.69
C ARG A 267 -9.51 3.94 -16.37
N ARG A 268 -10.75 3.83 -15.87
CA ARG A 268 -11.73 2.85 -16.36
C ARG A 268 -12.49 3.31 -17.60
N VAL A 269 -12.33 4.57 -18.01
CA VAL A 269 -12.82 5.10 -19.31
C VAL A 269 -11.96 4.53 -20.46
N THR A 270 -12.13 3.23 -20.75
CA THR A 270 -11.21 2.48 -21.62
C THR A 270 -11.77 2.16 -23.01
N TYR A 271 -13.09 2.23 -23.23
CA TYR A 271 -13.61 2.00 -24.58
C TYR A 271 -13.39 3.21 -25.47
N ARG A 272 -12.35 3.14 -26.31
CA ARG A 272 -12.05 4.14 -27.35
C ARG A 272 -12.64 3.70 -28.67
N ASP A 273 -13.74 4.32 -29.09
CA ASP A 273 -14.19 4.21 -30.49
C ASP A 273 -13.43 5.23 -31.33
N TYR A 274 -12.31 4.81 -31.93
CA TYR A 274 -11.47 5.68 -32.77
C TYR A 274 -12.23 6.35 -33.91
N ARG A 275 -13.36 5.78 -34.35
CA ARG A 275 -14.18 6.34 -35.43
C ARG A 275 -14.96 7.58 -35.00
N LYS A 276 -15.11 7.81 -33.69
CA LYS A 276 -15.79 8.99 -33.13
C LYS A 276 -14.84 10.14 -32.78
N ILE A 277 -13.53 9.94 -32.93
CA ILE A 277 -12.54 10.97 -32.63
C ILE A 277 -12.53 11.97 -33.78
N THR A 278 -12.74 13.26 -33.49
CA THR A 278 -12.70 14.33 -34.49
C THR A 278 -11.27 14.61 -34.96
N GLU A 279 -11.12 15.21 -36.13
CA GLU A 279 -9.79 15.60 -36.65
C GLU A 279 -9.04 16.54 -35.68
N ASP A 280 -9.75 17.50 -35.06
CA ASP A 280 -9.19 18.38 -34.03
C ASP A 280 -8.67 17.59 -32.82
N SER A 281 -9.39 16.56 -32.39
CA SER A 281 -8.99 15.69 -31.28
C SER A 281 -7.77 14.84 -31.65
N VAL A 282 -7.69 14.38 -32.90
CA VAL A 282 -6.50 13.69 -33.43
C VAL A 282 -5.29 14.64 -33.44
N ASN A 283 -5.46 15.88 -33.88
CA ASN A 283 -4.39 16.88 -33.89
C ASN A 283 -3.95 17.26 -32.47
N ASN A 284 -4.90 17.39 -31.55
CA ASN A 284 -4.59 17.57 -30.12
C ASN A 284 -3.76 16.40 -29.57
N LEU A 285 -4.15 15.15 -29.86
CA LEU A 285 -3.43 13.96 -29.41
C LEU A 285 -2.01 13.88 -29.99
N LYS A 286 -1.84 14.20 -31.28
CA LYS A 286 -0.52 14.28 -31.93
C LYS A 286 0.36 15.32 -31.24
N ASN A 287 -0.16 16.54 -31.08
CA ASN A 287 0.56 17.63 -30.41
C ASN A 287 0.96 17.24 -28.98
N TYR A 288 0.07 16.57 -28.25
CA TYR A 288 0.37 16.06 -26.91
C TYR A 288 1.55 15.09 -26.93
N TYR A 289 1.56 14.09 -27.81
CA TYR A 289 2.68 13.13 -27.87
C TYR A 289 3.96 13.72 -28.43
N ASP A 290 3.89 14.64 -29.39
CA ASP A 290 5.07 15.32 -29.93
C ASP A 290 5.74 16.21 -28.87
N ASN A 291 4.96 16.95 -28.08
CA ASN A 291 5.47 17.80 -27.00
C ASN A 291 6.03 17.03 -25.80
N ASN A 292 5.68 15.75 -25.67
CA ASN A 292 6.15 14.87 -24.61
C ASN A 292 7.07 13.76 -25.13
N ARG A 293 7.47 13.81 -26.41
CA ARG A 293 8.40 12.85 -27.00
C ARG A 293 9.74 12.91 -26.26
N GLY A 294 10.19 11.77 -25.77
CA GLY A 294 11.42 11.66 -24.96
C GLY A 294 11.22 11.93 -23.46
N LYS A 295 10.04 12.35 -23.02
CA LYS A 295 9.71 12.37 -21.58
C LYS A 295 9.32 10.97 -21.13
N VAL A 296 9.93 10.52 -20.04
CA VAL A 296 9.71 9.20 -19.46
C VAL A 296 9.37 9.37 -17.99
N ILE A 297 8.21 8.85 -17.59
CA ILE A 297 7.78 8.83 -16.19
C ILE A 297 8.76 7.96 -15.39
N GLY A 298 9.23 8.47 -14.25
CA GLY A 298 10.20 7.79 -13.40
C GLY A 298 11.66 8.08 -13.72
N VAL A 299 11.96 8.95 -14.69
CA VAL A 299 13.30 9.55 -14.84
C VAL A 299 13.44 10.75 -13.91
N GLY A 300 14.60 10.85 -13.27
CA GLY A 300 14.87 11.89 -12.28
C GLY A 300 16.35 12.05 -11.99
N ALA A 301 16.66 13.02 -11.12
CA ALA A 301 18.01 13.42 -10.76
C ALA A 301 18.25 13.30 -9.25
N PHE A 302 19.51 13.02 -8.90
CA PHE A 302 19.97 13.08 -7.52
C PHE A 302 20.30 14.52 -7.15
N HIS A 303 19.70 15.00 -6.06
CA HIS A 303 20.01 16.30 -5.48
C HIS A 303 21.10 16.14 -4.40
N PRO A 304 22.30 16.68 -4.59
CA PRO A 304 23.45 16.40 -3.72
C PRO A 304 23.24 16.88 -2.28
N ASP A 305 22.73 18.11 -2.08
CA ASP A 305 22.68 18.70 -0.74
C ASP A 305 21.67 18.02 0.18
N THR A 306 20.56 17.54 -0.38
CA THR A 306 19.50 16.84 0.36
C THR A 306 19.65 15.33 0.26
N GLN A 307 20.60 14.85 -0.54
CA GLN A 307 20.84 13.43 -0.83
C GLN A 307 19.58 12.66 -1.26
N THR A 308 18.71 13.32 -2.04
CA THR A 308 17.44 12.75 -2.50
C THR A 308 17.41 12.64 -4.00
N TRP A 309 16.92 11.52 -4.53
CA TRP A 309 16.44 11.47 -5.91
C TRP A 309 15.12 12.25 -6.02
N ARG A 310 14.86 12.91 -7.16
CA ARG A 310 13.62 13.63 -7.48
C ARG A 310 13.29 13.43 -8.96
N PRO A 311 12.03 13.24 -9.37
CA PRO A 311 11.69 13.17 -10.78
C PRO A 311 11.89 14.53 -11.44
N THR A 312 12.28 14.52 -12.73
CA THR A 312 12.72 15.74 -13.46
C THR A 312 11.83 16.11 -14.63
N ASN A 313 10.75 15.35 -14.87
CA ASN A 313 9.83 15.54 -15.99
C ASN A 313 8.38 15.47 -15.52
#